data_AF-A0A6M5YCH3-F1
#
_entry.id   AF-A0A6M5YCH3-F1
#
_cell.length_a   1.000
_cell.length_b   1.000
_cell.length_c   1.000
_cell.angle_alpha   90.00
_cell.angle_beta   90.00
_cell.angle_gamma   90.00
#
_symmetry.space_group_name_H-M   'P 1'
#
loop_
_entity.id
_entity.type
_entity.pdbx_description
1 polymer ?
#
loop_
_entity_poly.entity_id
_entity_poly.type
_entity_poly.pdbx_seq_one_letter_code
_entity_poly.pdbx_strand_id
1 'polypeptide(L)' 'MAQYQLVEKHTIEHHNEYYEVRTTQTDQPKSLFFTTNEENLEDVAANIITDHLPEAKHWTVIPHRKDRDNLMYDVQ' A
#
# COMPACT_ATOMS: atom_id res chain seq x y z
N MET A 1 14.81 -9.82 -6.29
CA MET A 1 14.37 -8.41 -6.17
C MET A 1 12.89 -8.42 -6.48
N ALA A 2 12.05 -8.07 -5.52
CA ALA A 2 10.61 -8.12 -5.72
C ALA A 2 10.18 -6.97 -6.66
N GLN A 3 9.26 -7.24 -7.59
CA GLN A 3 8.80 -6.21 -8.53
C GLN A 3 7.65 -5.41 -7.93
N TYR A 4 7.78 -4.08 -7.93
CA TYR A 4 6.72 -3.19 -7.47
C TYR A 4 6.72 -1.89 -8.27
N GLN A 5 5.58 -1.20 -8.24
CA GLN A 5 5.44 0.15 -8.75
C GLN A 5 4.89 1.05 -7.63
N LEU A 6 5.65 2.08 -7.27
CA LEU A 6 5.13 3.13 -6.40
C LEU A 6 4.06 3.94 -7.13
N VAL A 7 2.98 4.23 -6.42
CA VAL A 7 1.86 5.02 -6.92
C VAL A 7 1.64 6.23 -6.01
N GLU A 8 1.31 7.36 -6.61
CA GLU A 8 1.00 8.57 -5.85
C GLU A 8 -0.43 8.50 -5.31
N LYS A 9 -0.67 9.15 -4.17
CA LYS A 9 -1.98 9.15 -3.51
C LYS A 9 -3.13 9.59 -4.41
N HIS A 10 -2.90 10.48 -5.39
CA HIS A 10 -3.96 10.88 -6.34
C HIS A 10 -4.22 9.82 -7.41
N THR A 11 -3.21 9.00 -7.75
CA THR A 11 -3.37 7.93 -8.74
C THR A 11 -4.09 6.71 -8.19
N ILE A 12 -4.07 6.46 -6.87
CA ILE A 12 -4.74 5.30 -6.24
C ILE A 12 -6.26 5.28 -6.49
N GLU A 13 -6.86 6.43 -6.76
CA GLU A 13 -8.29 6.54 -7.11
C GLU A 13 -8.63 5.83 -8.43
N HIS A 14 -7.63 5.54 -9.27
CA HIS A 14 -7.83 4.80 -10.52
C HIS A 14 -7.42 3.32 -10.42
N HIS A 15 -6.90 2.88 -9.27
CA HIS A 15 -6.51 1.49 -9.04
C HIS A 15 -7.63 0.72 -8.31
N ASN A 16 -7.96 -0.48 -8.82
CA ASN A 16 -8.91 -1.38 -8.18
C ASN A 16 -8.33 -2.08 -6.94
N GLU A 17 -7.02 -2.35 -6.98
CA GLU A 17 -6.26 -2.92 -5.88
C GLU A 17 -4.91 -2.20 -5.80
N TYR A 18 -4.52 -1.81 -4.60
CA TYR A 18 -3.21 -1.27 -4.27
C TYR A 18 -2.88 -1.61 -2.81
N TYR A 19 -1.62 -1.42 -2.42
CA TYR A 19 -1.15 -1.68 -1.08
C TYR A 19 -0.52 -0.42 -0.50
N GLU A 20 -0.60 -0.28 0.81
CA GLU A 20 0.07 0.77 1.56
C GLU A 20 1.10 0.12 2.48
N VAL A 21 2.36 0.53 2.38
CA VAL A 21 3.34 0.27 3.43
C VAL A 21 3.40 1.51 4.33
N ARG A 22 3.12 1.30 5.61
CA ARG A 22 3.06 2.37 6.61
C ARG A 22 4.05 2.11 7.72
N THR A 23 4.91 3.08 8.02
CA THR A 23 5.82 3.01 9.17
C THR A 23 5.02 3.16 10.46
N THR A 24 5.35 2.37 11.47
CA THR A 24 4.69 2.39 12.79
C THR A 24 5.70 2.81 13.88
N GLN A 25 5.18 3.12 15.07
CA GLN A 25 6.01 3.46 16.24
C GLN A 25 6.98 4.62 16.02
N THR A 26 6.53 5.63 15.27
CA THR A 26 7.20 6.92 15.06
C THR A 26 6.20 8.04 15.27
N ASP A 27 6.65 9.19 15.79
CA ASP A 27 5.82 10.39 15.97
C ASP A 27 5.23 10.92 14.64
N GLN A 28 5.85 10.56 13.52
CA GLN A 28 5.42 10.97 12.18
C GLN A 28 5.37 9.76 11.23
N PRO A 29 4.28 8.96 11.28
CA PRO A 29 4.14 7.80 10.41
C PRO A 29 4.09 8.23 8.95
N LYS A 30 4.92 7.60 8.12
CA LYS A 30 4.95 7.77 6.67
C LYS A 30 4.25 6.60 5.99
N SER A 31 3.52 6.92 4.94
CA SER A 31 2.82 5.94 4.10
C SER A 31 3.34 6.03 2.67
N LEU A 32 3.68 4.90 2.08
CA LEU A 32 3.97 4.75 0.67
C LEU A 32 2.97 3.78 0.06
N PHE A 33 2.47 4.10 -1.12
CA PHE A 33 1.49 3.28 -1.83
C PHE A 33 2.16 2.59 -3.01
N PHE A 34 1.81 1.34 -3.24
CA PHE A 34 2.39 0.54 -4.31
C PHE A 34 1.40 -0.45 -4.90
N THR A 35 1.66 -0.86 -6.13
CA THR A 35 1.04 -2.03 -6.76
C THR A 35 2.10 -3.07 -7.06
N THR A 36 1.72 -4.34 -7.03
CA THR A 36 2.62 -5.46 -7.31
C THR A 36 1.80 -6.66 -7.79
N ASN A 37 2.44 -7.54 -8.56
CA ASN A 37 1.92 -8.87 -8.90
C ASN A 37 2.60 -9.98 -8.09
N GLU A 38 3.48 -9.62 -7.15
CA GLU A 38 4.19 -10.57 -6.31
C GLU A 38 3.24 -11.14 -5.24
N GLU A 39 3.38 -12.44 -4.97
CA GLU A 39 2.59 -13.09 -3.93
C GLU A 39 3.07 -12.72 -2.52
N ASN A 40 4.39 -12.48 -2.36
CA ASN A 40 4.98 -12.12 -1.08
C ASN A 40 5.03 -10.59 -0.88
N LEU A 41 3.98 -10.05 -0.29
CA LEU A 41 3.87 -8.62 0.03
C LEU A 41 4.90 -8.16 1.07
N GLU A 42 5.35 -9.04 1.97
CA GLU A 42 6.34 -8.69 2.99
C GLU A 42 7.71 -8.43 2.36
N ASP A 43 8.13 -9.26 1.40
CA ASP A 43 9.37 -9.07 0.66
C ASP A 43 9.33 -7.78 -0.17
N VAL A 44 8.19 -7.48 -0.82
CA VAL A 44 8.00 -6.23 -1.56
C VAL A 44 8.12 -5.03 -0.62
N ALA A 45 7.41 -5.05 0.51
CA ALA A 45 7.43 -3.96 1.47
C ALA A 45 8.81 -3.76 2.11
N ALA A 46 9.54 -4.85 2.41
CA ALA A 46 10.90 -4.79 2.92
C ALA A 46 11.86 -4.09 1.94
N ASN A 47 11.72 -4.37 0.63
CA ASN A 47 12.50 -3.68 -0.40
C ASN A 47 12.14 -2.19 -0.45
N ILE A 48 10.84 -1.84 -0.46
CA ILE A 48 10.39 -0.44 -0.49
C ILE A 48 10.91 0.33 0.73
N ILE A 49 10.84 -0.27 1.93
CA ILE A 49 11.33 0.35 3.15
C ILE A 49 12.84 0.55 3.10
N THR A 50 13.60 -0.45 2.64
CA THR A 50 15.05 -0.34 2.51
C THR A 50 15.45 0.78 1.54
N ASP A 51 14.73 0.90 0.42
CA ASP A 51 15.08 1.85 -0.65
C ASP A 51 14.62 3.29 -0.36
N HIS A 52 13.46 3.46 0.30
CA HIS A 52 12.83 4.77 0.46
C HIS A 52 12.77 5.26 1.91
N LEU A 53 12.75 4.36 2.89
CA LEU A 53 12.59 4.66 4.31
C LEU A 53 13.57 3.84 5.18
N PRO A 54 14.88 3.87 4.91
CA PRO A 54 15.85 2.97 5.55
C PRO A 54 15.94 3.10 7.07
N GLU A 55 15.49 4.24 7.62
CA GLU A 55 15.45 4.50 9.06
C GLU A 55 14.25 3.83 9.76
N ALA A 56 13.27 3.33 9.00
CA ALA A 56 12.06 2.73 9.56
C ALA A 56 12.34 1.32 10.10
N LYS A 57 12.27 1.17 11.43
CA LYS A 57 12.44 -0.12 12.13
C LYS A 57 11.18 -0.97 12.18
N HIS A 58 10.02 -0.33 12.12
CA HIS A 58 8.72 -0.98 12.20
C HIS A 58 7.81 -0.46 11.10
N TRP A 59 7.15 -1.36 10.40
CA TRP A 59 6.21 -1.06 9.33
C TRP A 59 5.15 -2.15 9.23
N THR A 60 4.07 -1.86 8.53
CA THR A 60 3.00 -2.80 8.23
C THR A 60 2.50 -2.59 6.81
N VAL A 61 1.96 -3.64 6.20
CA VAL A 61 1.34 -3.60 4.88
C VAL A 61 -0.18 -3.66 5.03
N ILE A 62 -0.86 -2.72 4.39
CA ILE A 62 -2.31 -2.58 4.41
C ILE A 62 -2.83 -2.78 2.97
N PRO A 63 -3.56 -3.87 2.69
CA PRO A 63 -4.19 -4.05 1.39
C PRO A 63 -5.41 -3.15 1.24
N HIS A 64 -5.48 -2.43 0.14
CA HIS A 64 -6.61 -1.60 -0.25
C HIS A 64 -7.24 -2.17 -1.53
N ARG A 65 -8.46 -2.70 -1.40
CA ARG A 65 -9.26 -3.17 -2.54
C ARG A 65 -10.50 -2.31 -2.63
N LYS A 66 -10.77 -1.78 -3.82
CA LYS A 66 -12.06 -1.17 -4.13
C LYS A 66 -13.07 -2.29 -4.25
N ASP A 67 -13.61 -2.71 -3.11
CA ASP A 67 -14.69 -3.66 -3.12
C ASP A 67 -15.89 -3.04 -3.84
N ARG A 68 -16.51 -3.81 -4.73
CA ARG A 68 -17.67 -3.41 -5.53
C ARG A 68 -18.95 -3.39 -4.67
N ASP A 69 -18.83 -3.33 -3.35
CA ASP A 69 -19.93 -3.49 -2.40
C ASP A 69 -20.72 -2.20 -2.11
N ASN A 70 -20.42 -1.10 -2.81
CA ASN A 70 -21.19 0.15 -2.68
C ASN A 70 -22.30 0.32 -3.75
N LEU A 71 -22.80 -0.78 -4.33
CA LEU A 71 -23.89 -0.77 -5.33
C LEU A 71 -25.27 -1.20 -4.77
N MET A 72 -25.46 -1.32 -3.45
CA MET A 72 -26.70 -1.86 -2.87
C MET A 72 -27.35 -1.01 -1.76
N TYR A 73 -27.20 0.32 -1.78
CA TYR A 73 -28.03 1.20 -0.94
C TYR A 73 -28.53 2.43 -1.71
N ASP A 74 -29.35 2.19 -2.72
CA ASP A 74 -30.39 3.16 -3.11
C ASP A 74 -31.58 2.36 -3.67
N VAL A 75 -32.43 1.88 -2.77
CA VAL A 75 -33.78 1.40 -3.12
C VAL A 75 -34.72 2.55 -2.79
N GLN A 76 -35.32 3.10 -3.85
CA GLN A 76 -36.33 4.16 -3.85
C GLN A 76 -37.54 3.84 -2.96
#